data_AF-A0AAW9JWC6-F1
#
_entry.id   AF-A0AAW9JWC6-F1
#
_cell.length_a   1.000
_cell.length_b   1.000
_cell.length_c   1.000
_cell.angle_alpha   90.00
_cell.angle_beta   90.00
_cell.angle_gamma   90.00
#
_symmetry.space_group_name_H-M   'P 1'
#
loop_
_entity.id
_entity.type
_entity.pdbx_description
1 polymer ?
#
loop_
_entity_poly.entity_id
_entity_poly.type
_entity_poly.pdbx_seq_one_letter_code
_entity_poly.pdbx_strand_id
1 'polypeptide(L)'
;MKNNAEKAKWMGLLFVALGLFILALLTHNTFLNLIVIGLAVYIYKYGNPVLFKEYDAKRQAKYQHYQIVQKAANEATRNGLLFQSKKR
;
A
#
# COMPACT_ATOMS: atom_id res chain seq x y z
N MET A 1 -15.52 14.69 -11.59
CA MET A 1 -16.24 14.51 -10.32
C MET A 1 -16.56 13.05 -9.96
N LYS A 2 -16.62 12.09 -10.92
CA LYS A 2 -16.95 10.67 -10.67
C LYS A 2 -15.99 9.93 -9.68
N ASN A 3 -14.69 10.22 -9.75
CA ASN A 3 -13.67 9.55 -8.92
C ASN A 3 -13.75 9.89 -7.41
N ASN A 4 -14.21 11.09 -7.05
CA ASN A 4 -14.27 11.52 -5.65
C ASN A 4 -15.45 10.86 -4.92
N ALA A 5 -16.57 10.70 -5.62
CA ALA A 5 -17.74 10.02 -5.09
C ALA A 5 -17.47 8.52 -4.86
N GLU A 6 -16.71 7.88 -5.75
CA GLU A 6 -16.28 6.48 -5.56
C GLU A 6 -15.30 6.34 -4.40
N LYS A 7 -14.28 7.20 -4.29
CA LYS A 7 -13.40 7.24 -3.12
C LYS A 7 -14.19 7.41 -1.82
N ALA A 8 -15.16 8.33 -1.78
CA ALA A 8 -16.00 8.56 -0.61
C ALA A 8 -16.86 7.35 -0.25
N LYS A 9 -17.43 6.65 -1.23
CA LYS A 9 -18.17 5.39 -1.01
C LYS A 9 -17.29 4.33 -0.36
N TRP A 10 -16.10 4.10 -0.91
CA TRP A 10 -15.16 3.13 -0.35
C TRP A 10 -14.63 3.54 1.03
N MET A 11 -14.43 4.83 1.27
CA MET A 11 -14.05 5.35 2.59
C MET A 11 -15.15 5.13 3.63
N GLY A 12 -16.42 5.39 3.26
CA GLY A 12 -17.57 5.08 4.10
C GLY A 12 -17.71 3.59 4.38
N LEU A 13 -17.50 2.74 3.36
CA LEU A 13 -17.54 1.28 3.52
C LEU A 13 -16.44 0.77 4.46
N LEU A 14 -15.25 1.38 4.40
CA LEU A 14 -14.13 1.07 5.29
C LEU A 14 -14.43 1.50 6.73
N PHE A 15 -15.08 2.64 6.92
CA PHE A 15 -15.53 3.10 8.24
C PHE A 15 -16.60 2.18 8.84
N VAL A 16 -17.56 1.74 8.02
CA VAL A 16 -18.59 0.76 8.42
C VAL A 16 -17.96 -0.58 8.79
N ALA A 17 -16.99 -1.07 8.00
CA ALA A 17 -16.27 -2.29 8.31
C ALA A 17 -15.50 -2.19 9.63
N LEU A 18 -14.90 -1.04 9.92
CA LEU A 18 -14.23 -0.78 11.19
C LEU A 18 -15.21 -0.83 12.37
N GLY A 19 -16.38 -0.21 12.23
CA GLY A 19 -17.44 -0.27 13.25
C GLY A 19 -17.95 -1.70 13.49
N LEU A 20 -18.19 -2.45 12.41
CA LEU A 20 -18.58 -3.87 12.48
C LEU A 20 -17.52 -4.73 13.16
N PHE A 21 -16.24 -4.46 12.92
CA PHE A 21 -15.14 -5.15 13.60
C PHE A 21 -15.14 -4.91 15.11
N ILE A 22 -15.33 -3.65 15.54
CA ILE A 22 -15.40 -3.32 16.97
C ILE A 22 -16.61 -4.00 17.62
N LEU A 23 -17.77 -3.99 16.96
CA LEU A 23 -18.97 -4.66 17.46
C LEU A 23 -18.80 -6.18 17.53
N ALA A 24 -18.14 -6.79 16.55
CA ALA A 24 -17.87 -8.22 16.54
C ALA A 24 -16.88 -8.63 17.65
N LEU A 25 -15.88 -7.79 17.94
CA LEU A 25 -14.98 -7.96 19.09
C LEU A 25 -15.73 -7.89 20.43
N LEU A 26 -16.63 -6.92 20.59
CA LEU A 26 -17.42 -6.75 21.82
C LEU A 26 -18.38 -7.92 22.06
N THR A 27 -18.98 -8.46 20.99
CA THR A 27 -19.98 -9.53 21.09
C THR A 27 -19.35 -10.92 21.33
N HIS A 28 -18.01 -11.03 21.28
CA HIS A 28 -17.27 -12.30 21.38
C HIS A 28 -17.74 -13.40 20.41
N ASN A 29 -18.49 -13.02 19.37
CA ASN A 29 -19.06 -13.95 18.41
C ASN A 29 -18.03 -14.23 17.31
N THR A 30 -17.33 -15.35 17.47
CA THR A 30 -16.28 -15.83 16.55
C THR A 30 -16.77 -16.03 15.12
N PHE A 31 -18.05 -16.38 14.92
CA PHE A 31 -18.63 -16.54 13.59
C PHE A 31 -18.80 -15.20 12.86
N LEU A 32 -19.22 -14.17 13.60
CA LEU A 32 -19.32 -12.79 13.09
C LEU A 32 -17.95 -12.22 12.72
N ASN A 33 -16.92 -12.52 13.51
CA ASN A 33 -15.54 -12.13 13.19
C ASN A 33 -15.05 -12.70 11.84
N LEU A 34 -15.37 -13.95 11.51
CA LEU A 34 -15.02 -14.53 10.20
C LEU A 34 -15.66 -13.78 9.03
N ILE A 35 -16.92 -13.37 9.18
CA ILE A 35 -17.63 -12.58 8.16
C ILE A 35 -16.98 -11.21 8.01
N VAL A 36 -16.62 -10.56 9.12
CA VAL A 36 -15.94 -9.26 9.12
C VAL A 36 -14.57 -9.36 8.45
N ILE A 37 -13.80 -10.43 8.72
CA ILE A 37 -12.52 -10.68 8.07
C ILE A 37 -12.72 -10.83 6.55
N GLY A 38 -13.71 -11.61 6.12
CA GLY A 38 -14.05 -11.74 4.70
C GLY A 38 -14.42 -10.41 4.05
N LEU A 39 -15.22 -9.59 4.73
CA LEU A 39 -15.59 -8.25 4.27
C LEU A 39 -14.36 -7.33 4.19
N ALA A 40 -13.47 -7.38 5.18
CA ALA A 40 -12.23 -6.59 5.19
C ALA A 40 -11.30 -7.00 4.04
N VAL A 41 -11.17 -8.29 3.75
CA VAL A 41 -10.40 -8.79 2.59
C VAL A 41 -11.02 -8.31 1.27
N TYR A 42 -12.35 -8.32 1.17
CA TYR A 42 -13.05 -7.81 -0.01
C TYR A 42 -12.81 -6.30 -0.21
N ILE A 43 -12.92 -5.50 0.86
CA ILE A 43 -12.64 -4.07 0.83
C ILE A 43 -11.15 -3.81 0.50
N TYR A 44 -10.24 -4.62 1.03
CA TYR A 44 -8.82 -4.52 0.70
C TYR A 44 -8.56 -4.83 -0.78
N LYS A 45 -9.24 -5.81 -1.37
CA LYS A 45 -9.02 -6.18 -2.78
C LYS A 45 -9.59 -5.15 -3.75
N TYR A 46 -10.79 -4.62 -3.48
CA TYR A 46 -11.52 -3.77 -4.42
C TYR A 46 -11.47 -2.27 -4.07
N GLY A 47 -11.41 -1.93 -2.79
CA GLY A 47 -11.36 -0.54 -2.32
C GLY A 47 -9.95 0.05 -2.32
N ASN A 48 -8.92 -0.76 -2.07
CA ASN A 48 -7.52 -0.31 -2.06
C ASN A 48 -7.09 0.38 -3.37
N PRO A 49 -7.31 -0.20 -4.58
CA PRO A 49 -6.94 0.47 -5.83
C PRO A 49 -7.74 1.75 -6.12
N VAL A 50 -8.87 1.99 -5.44
CA VAL A 50 -9.68 3.21 -5.60
C VAL A 50 -9.27 4.28 -4.58
N LEU A 51 -9.07 3.89 -3.32
CA LEU A 51 -8.67 4.76 -2.22
C LEU A 51 -7.21 5.20 -2.33
N PHE A 52 -6.31 4.27 -2.65
CA PHE A 52 -4.85 4.47 -2.56
C PHE A 52 -4.17 4.62 -3.92
N LYS A 53 -4.91 4.74 -5.03
CA LYS A 53 -4.36 4.94 -6.39
C LYS A 53 -3.26 6.00 -6.46
N GLU A 54 -3.51 7.16 -5.84
CA GLU A 54 -2.56 8.28 -5.80
C GLU A 54 -1.39 8.03 -4.85
N TYR A 55 -1.62 7.30 -3.77
CA TYR A 55 -0.58 6.94 -2.80
C TYR A 55 0.39 5.92 -3.40
N ASP A 56 -0.13 4.88 -4.06
CA ASP A 56 0.66 3.87 -4.74
C ASP A 56 1.45 4.43 -5.91
N ALA A 57 0.88 5.38 -6.66
CA ALA A 57 1.61 6.09 -7.72
C ALA A 57 2.84 6.82 -7.17
N LYS A 58 2.70 7.54 -6.04
CA LYS A 58 3.84 8.19 -5.36
C LYS A 58 4.85 7.18 -4.83
N ARG A 59 4.37 6.06 -4.31
CA ARG A 59 5.23 5.00 -3.76
C ARG A 59 6.04 4.31 -4.87
N GLN A 60 5.43 4.01 -6.02
CA GLN A 60 6.11 3.44 -7.17
C GLN A 60 7.20 4.37 -7.73
N ALA A 61 6.93 5.67 -7.83
CA ALA A 61 7.93 6.65 -8.25
C ALA A 61 9.15 6.64 -7.32
N LYS A 62 8.93 6.53 -6.00
CA LYS A 62 10.01 6.43 -5.02
C LYS A 62 10.83 5.14 -5.20
N TYR A 63 10.18 4.00 -5.43
CA TYR A 63 10.86 2.73 -5.71
C TYR A 63 11.71 2.79 -6.98
N GLN A 64 11.24 3.43 -8.04
CA GLN A 64 12.01 3.59 -9.27
C GLN A 64 13.29 4.40 -9.03
N HIS A 65 13.21 5.50 -8.27
CA HIS A 65 14.40 6.27 -7.89
C HIS A 65 15.41 5.44 -7.08
N TYR A 66 14.94 4.65 -6.11
CA TYR A 66 15.84 3.78 -5.34
C TYR A 66 16.50 2.71 -6.22
N GLN A 67 15.76 2.12 -7.17
CA GLN A 67 16.32 1.13 -8.09
C GLN A 67 17.38 1.72 -9.02
N ILE A 68 17.19 2.96 -9.50
CA ILE A 68 18.17 3.65 -10.34
C ILE A 68 19.45 3.92 -9.54
N VAL A 69 19.33 4.42 -8.31
CA VAL A 69 20.47 4.68 -7.43
C VAL A 69 21.21 3.38 -7.06
N GLN A 70 20.49 2.30 -6.76
CA GLN A 70 21.11 0.99 -6.49
C GLN A 70 21.82 0.42 -7.71
N LYS A 71 21.22 0.52 -8.89
CA LYS A 71 21.86 0.07 -10.14
C LYS A 71 23.15 0.86 -10.41
N ALA A 72 23.11 2.19 -10.28
CA ALA A 72 24.27 3.04 -10.45
C ALA A 72 25.38 2.73 -9.42
N ALA A 73 25.02 2.49 -8.15
CA ALA A 73 25.97 2.09 -7.11
C ALA A 73 26.60 0.73 -7.40
N ASN A 74 25.80 -0.26 -7.84
CA ASN A 74 26.29 -1.58 -8.23
C ASN A 74 27.19 -1.53 -9.46
N GLU A 75 26.86 -0.74 -10.47
CA GLU A 75 27.70 -0.53 -11.66
C GLU A 75 29.01 0.19 -11.31
N ALA A 76 28.98 1.22 -10.48
CA ALA A 76 30.19 1.92 -10.02
C ALA A 76 31.13 1.01 -9.21
N THR A 77 30.56 0.11 -8.41
CA THR A 77 31.31 -0.91 -7.66
C THR A 77 31.89 -1.97 -8.60
N ARG A 78 31.07 -2.48 -9.53
CA ARG A 78 31.46 -3.52 -10.50
C ARG A 78 32.52 -3.05 -11.51
N ASN A 79 32.45 -1.79 -11.94
CA ASN A 79 33.42 -1.20 -12.88
C ASN A 79 34.72 -0.74 -12.18
N GLY A 80 34.86 -0.96 -10.88
CA GLY A 80 36.06 -0.59 -10.11
C GLY A 80 36.30 0.93 -10.02
N LEU A 81 35.34 1.76 -10.43
CA LEU A 81 35.44 3.23 -10.43
C LEU A 81 35.67 3.78 -9.02
N LEU A 82 35.10 3.11 -8.00
CA LEU A 82 35.33 3.42 -6.59
C LEU A 82 36.81 3.25 -6.17
N PHE A 83 37.54 2.32 -6.79
CA PHE A 83 38.95 2.07 -6.49
C PHE A 83 39.91 2.93 -7.33
N GLN A 84 39.47 3.41 -8.51
CA GLN A 84 40.27 4.33 -9.34
C GLN A 84 40.27 5.77 -8.79
N SER A 85 39.17 6.22 -8.18
CA SER A 85 39.08 7.55 -7.54
C SER A 85 40.04 7.71 -6.35
N LYS A 86 40.30 6.63 -5.60
CA LYS A 86 41.20 6.64 -4.43
C LYS A 86 42.69 6.67 -4.77
N LYS A 87 43.05 6.57 -6.07
CA LYS A 87 44.45 6.46 -6.52
C LYS A 87 45.00 7.76 -7.12
N ARG A 88 44.29 8.89 -6.98
CA ARG A 88 44.79 10.25 -7.23
C ARG A 88 45.01 11.00 -5.94
#